data_AF-A0ABD5RV09-F1
#
_entry.id   AF-A0ABD5RV09-F1
#
_cell.length_a   1.000
_cell.length_b   1.000
_cell.length_c   1.000
_cell.angle_alpha   90.00
_cell.angle_beta   90.00
_cell.angle_gamma   90.00
#
_symmetry.space_group_name_H-M   'P 1'
#
loop_
_entity.id
_entity.type
_entity.pdbx_description
1 polymer ?
#
loop_
_entity_poly.entity_id
_entity_poly.type
_entity_poly.pdbx_seq_one_letter_code
_entity_poly.pdbx_strand_id
1 'polypeptide(L)'
;MDPVKRCPNPDHGFFADATCPACERAGECVLNADRRERLSKFLSGALRHFPDDAGLTLDGAGWAGFDALVDAASEKYDWADELSVEGVVDADPKGRFERRDDRIRAAYGHSVNVDIDVDTESAADAPDRLYHGTA
;
A
#
# COMPACT_ATOMS: atom_id res chain seq x y z
N MET A 1 3.82 -10.25 9.40
CA MET A 1 4.20 -9.92 8.00
C MET A 1 5.69 -10.11 7.85
N ASP A 2 6.18 -10.49 6.68
CA ASP A 2 7.63 -10.57 6.40
C ASP A 2 8.26 -9.18 6.28
N PRO A 3 9.59 -9.00 6.46
CA PRO A 3 10.26 -7.72 6.21
C PRO A 3 10.16 -7.28 4.73
N VAL A 4 10.26 -5.98 4.49
CA VAL A 4 10.43 -5.42 3.14
C VAL A 4 11.91 -5.34 2.81
N LYS A 5 12.28 -5.86 1.64
CA LYS A 5 13.64 -5.80 1.10
C LYS A 5 13.64 -5.10 -0.25
N ARG A 6 14.75 -4.45 -0.58
CA ARG A 6 15.01 -3.88 -1.90
C ARG A 6 16.04 -4.72 -2.65
N CYS A 7 15.79 -5.00 -3.92
CA CYS A 7 16.76 -5.68 -4.76
C CYS A 7 17.96 -4.75 -5.06
N PRO A 8 19.20 -5.26 -5.09
CA PRO A 8 20.34 -4.48 -5.56
C PRO A 8 20.23 -4.06 -7.03
N ASN A 9 19.42 -4.79 -7.83
CA ASN A 9 19.05 -4.33 -9.17
C ASN A 9 17.87 -3.34 -9.04
N PRO A 10 18.05 -2.05 -9.41
CA PRO A 10 16.98 -1.05 -9.31
C PRO A 10 15.74 -1.43 -10.12
N ASP A 11 15.89 -2.19 -11.21
CA ASP A 11 14.77 -2.58 -12.08
C ASP A 11 13.79 -3.58 -11.42
N HIS A 12 14.18 -4.21 -10.30
CA HIS A 12 13.35 -5.24 -9.65
C HIS A 12 12.57 -4.72 -8.44
N GLY A 13 12.85 -3.50 -7.95
CA GLY A 13 12.09 -2.87 -6.86
C GLY A 13 12.13 -3.60 -5.51
N PHE A 14 11.00 -3.56 -4.80
CA PHE A 14 10.82 -4.10 -3.45
C PHE A 14 10.14 -5.47 -3.46
N PHE A 15 10.42 -6.27 -2.43
CA PHE A 15 9.81 -7.57 -2.25
C PHE A 15 9.75 -7.99 -0.78
N ALA A 16 8.84 -8.92 -0.48
CA ALA A 16 8.63 -9.48 0.85
C ALA A 16 9.24 -10.88 1.05
N ASP A 17 9.50 -11.59 -0.06
CA ASP A 17 9.94 -12.98 -0.04
C ASP A 17 11.37 -13.16 0.50
N ALA A 18 11.78 -14.42 0.64
CA ALA A 18 13.14 -14.77 1.05
C ALA A 18 14.19 -14.14 0.11
N THR A 19 13.95 -14.21 -1.20
CA THR A 19 14.79 -13.71 -2.30
C THR A 19 13.96 -12.91 -3.30
N CYS A 20 14.63 -12.09 -4.12
CA CYS A 20 13.99 -11.31 -5.16
C CYS A 20 13.34 -12.23 -6.20
N PRO A 21 12.05 -12.05 -6.55
CA PRO A 21 11.36 -12.94 -7.48
C PRO A 21 11.89 -12.86 -8.93
N ALA A 22 12.56 -11.76 -9.29
CA ALA A 22 13.09 -11.56 -10.64
C ALA A 22 14.49 -12.14 -10.86
N CYS A 23 15.34 -12.22 -9.84
CA CYS A 23 16.73 -12.67 -9.99
C CYS A 23 17.26 -13.58 -8.89
N GLU A 24 16.41 -14.01 -7.96
CA GLU A 24 16.70 -14.99 -6.91
C GLU A 24 17.82 -14.57 -5.93
N ARG A 25 18.19 -13.30 -5.91
CA ARG A 25 19.22 -12.76 -5.01
C ARG A 25 18.63 -12.30 -3.68
N ALA A 26 19.45 -12.29 -2.64
CA ALA A 26 19.13 -11.60 -1.40
C ALA A 26 19.01 -10.09 -1.65
N GLY A 27 18.12 -9.44 -0.90
CA GLY A 27 17.92 -7.99 -0.93
C GLY A 27 18.37 -7.33 0.36
N GLU A 28 18.54 -6.02 0.30
CA GLU A 28 18.82 -5.19 1.47
C GLU A 28 17.53 -4.96 2.26
N CYS A 29 17.57 -5.13 3.57
CA CYS A 29 16.40 -4.92 4.43
C CYS A 29 16.12 -3.42 4.55
N VAL A 30 14.96 -3.01 4.04
CA VAL A 30 14.45 -1.62 4.15
C VAL A 30 13.63 -1.48 5.42
N LEU A 31 12.75 -2.46 5.67
CA LEU A 31 11.82 -2.40 6.79
C LEU A 31 11.65 -3.77 7.43
N ASN A 32 11.83 -3.84 8.75
CA ASN A 32 11.61 -5.09 9.48
C ASN A 32 10.11 -5.46 9.57
N ALA A 33 9.83 -6.71 9.93
CA ALA A 33 8.48 -7.27 10.00
C ALA A 33 7.51 -6.44 10.87
N ASP A 34 7.94 -6.05 12.08
CA ASP A 34 7.12 -5.29 13.03
C ASP A 34 6.79 -3.90 12.50
N ARG A 35 7.79 -3.19 11.96
CA ARG A 35 7.60 -1.85 11.38
C ARG A 35 6.74 -1.90 10.13
N ARG A 36 6.94 -2.90 9.26
CA ARG A 36 6.09 -3.11 8.08
C ARG A 36 4.64 -3.30 8.47
N GLU A 37 4.37 -4.12 9.49
CA GLU A 37 2.99 -4.34 9.92
C GLU A 37 2.34 -3.05 10.46
N ARG A 38 3.06 -2.30 11.29
CA ARG A 38 2.59 -1.02 11.84
C ARG A 38 2.33 0.01 10.75
N LEU A 39 3.27 0.18 9.83
CA LEU A 39 3.13 1.12 8.71
C LEU A 39 1.98 0.70 7.80
N SER A 40 1.91 -0.56 7.38
CA SER A 40 0.82 -1.06 6.52
C SER A 40 -0.57 -0.85 7.13
N LYS A 41 -0.70 -1.09 8.45
CA LYS A 41 -1.95 -0.82 9.20
C LYS A 41 -2.29 0.68 9.21
N PHE A 42 -1.30 1.53 9.48
CA PHE A 42 -1.49 2.97 9.48
C PHE A 42 -1.89 3.49 8.10
N LEU A 43 -1.14 3.18 7.04
CA LEU A 43 -1.43 3.62 5.68
C LEU A 43 -2.83 3.17 5.22
N SER A 44 -3.19 1.91 5.51
CA SER A 44 -4.54 1.41 5.22
C SER A 44 -5.62 2.20 5.97
N GLY A 45 -5.39 2.49 7.25
CA GLY A 45 -6.33 3.24 8.07
C GLY A 45 -6.50 4.69 7.63
N ALA A 46 -5.38 5.38 7.36
CA ALA A 46 -5.36 6.75 6.89
C ALA A 46 -6.12 6.91 5.57
N LEU A 47 -5.92 5.99 4.62
CA LEU A 47 -6.60 6.03 3.33
C LEU A 47 -8.06 5.56 3.36
N ARG A 48 -8.49 4.79 4.38
CA ARG A 48 -9.83 4.16 4.38
C ARG A 48 -10.80 4.71 5.41
N HIS A 49 -10.29 5.15 6.56
CA HIS A 49 -11.10 5.32 7.76
C HIS A 49 -10.95 6.70 8.38
N PHE A 50 -9.74 7.26 8.39
CA PHE A 50 -9.44 8.51 9.09
C PHE A 50 -8.50 9.44 8.30
N PRO A 51 -8.80 9.78 7.03
CA PRO A 51 -7.92 10.64 6.25
C PRO A 51 -7.71 12.01 6.92
N ASP A 52 -8.77 12.63 7.42
CA ASP A 52 -8.69 13.94 8.07
C ASP A 52 -7.79 13.93 9.33
N ASP A 53 -7.91 12.89 10.17
CA ASP A 53 -7.07 12.75 11.38
C ASP A 53 -5.60 12.47 11.04
N ALA A 54 -5.34 11.91 9.86
CA ALA A 54 -4.00 11.69 9.33
C ALA A 54 -3.48 12.91 8.53
N GLY A 55 -4.22 14.02 8.45
CA GLY A 55 -3.83 15.20 7.68
C GLY A 55 -3.95 15.02 6.16
N LEU A 56 -4.69 14.01 5.69
CA LEU A 56 -4.88 13.70 4.28
C LEU A 56 -6.21 14.26 3.76
N THR A 57 -6.19 14.74 2.53
CA THR A 57 -7.40 15.06 1.77
C THR A 57 -7.54 14.07 0.63
N LEU A 58 -8.63 13.30 0.65
CA LEU A 58 -8.99 12.40 -0.44
C LEU A 58 -9.93 13.12 -1.42
N ASP A 59 -9.76 12.91 -2.71
CA ASP A 59 -10.77 13.29 -3.69
C ASP A 59 -11.95 12.31 -3.73
N GLY A 60 -12.95 12.60 -4.57
CA GLY A 60 -14.15 11.78 -4.68
C GLY A 60 -13.89 10.32 -5.05
N ALA A 61 -12.75 10.02 -5.68
CA ALA A 61 -12.34 8.66 -6.05
C ALA A 61 -11.32 8.04 -5.06
N GLY A 62 -11.09 8.69 -3.93
CA GLY A 62 -10.22 8.24 -2.85
C GLY A 62 -8.74 8.57 -3.02
N TRP A 63 -8.35 9.36 -4.03
CA TRP A 63 -6.94 9.69 -4.26
C TRP A 63 -6.44 10.78 -3.30
N ALA A 64 -5.29 10.51 -2.69
CA ALA A 64 -4.48 11.47 -1.93
C ALA A 64 -3.14 11.72 -2.64
N GLY A 65 -2.44 12.79 -2.26
CA GLY A 65 -1.04 12.98 -2.66
C GLY A 65 -0.13 11.96 -1.97
N PHE A 66 0.81 11.37 -2.70
CA PHE A 66 1.76 10.41 -2.15
C PHE A 66 2.68 11.07 -1.12
N ASP A 67 3.22 12.25 -1.41
CA ASP A 67 4.06 13.01 -0.49
C ASP A 67 3.34 13.32 0.83
N ALA A 68 2.05 13.69 0.77
CA ALA A 68 1.25 13.93 1.96
C ALA A 68 1.08 12.66 2.82
N LEU A 69 0.99 11.49 2.19
CA LEU A 69 0.95 10.21 2.89
C LEU A 69 2.30 9.87 3.55
N VAL A 70 3.41 10.20 2.88
CA VAL A 70 4.76 10.06 3.44
C VAL A 70 4.91 10.97 4.66
N ASP A 71 4.53 12.24 4.54
CA ASP A 71 4.57 13.21 5.65
C ASP A 71 3.74 12.71 6.84
N ALA A 72 2.50 12.29 6.61
CA ALA A 72 1.64 11.72 7.65
C ALA A 72 2.25 10.47 8.33
N ALA A 73 2.94 9.63 7.56
CA ALA A 73 3.62 8.45 8.10
C ALA A 73 4.84 8.84 8.94
N SER A 74 5.66 9.79 8.48
CA SER A 74 6.83 10.31 9.20
C SER A 74 6.45 11.07 10.47
N GLU A 75 5.33 11.79 10.47
CA GLU A 75 4.76 12.40 11.69
C GLU A 75 4.29 11.34 12.70
N LYS A 76 3.74 10.23 12.21
CA LYS A 76 3.27 9.14 13.08
C LYS A 76 4.42 8.29 13.64
N TYR A 77 5.47 8.09 12.84
CA TYR A 77 6.57 7.21 13.15
C TYR A 77 7.89 7.88 12.76
N ASP A 78 8.73 8.24 13.74
CA ASP A 78 10.01 8.94 13.51
C ASP A 78 11.01 8.19 12.60
N TRP A 79 10.79 6.90 12.38
CA TRP A 79 11.61 6.04 11.51
C TRP A 79 11.02 5.85 10.11
N ALA A 80 9.79 6.31 9.85
CA ALA A 80 9.17 6.20 8.54
C ALA A 80 9.70 7.32 7.64
N ASP A 81 10.07 6.93 6.43
CA ASP A 81 10.51 7.77 5.34
C ASP A 81 9.83 7.33 4.04
N GLU A 82 10.06 8.08 2.96
CA GLU A 82 9.56 7.78 1.62
C GLU A 82 9.87 6.33 1.21
N LEU A 83 11.12 5.88 1.40
CA LEU A 83 11.56 4.54 1.02
C LEU A 83 10.78 3.43 1.75
N SER A 84 10.46 3.64 3.03
CA SER A 84 9.68 2.71 3.83
C SER A 84 8.22 2.64 3.39
N VAL A 85 7.63 3.78 2.99
CA VAL A 85 6.26 3.87 2.49
C VAL A 85 6.14 3.23 1.12
N GLU A 86 7.04 3.56 0.19
CA GLU A 86 7.15 2.90 -1.12
C GLU A 86 7.29 1.39 -0.97
N GLY A 87 8.20 0.96 -0.09
CA GLY A 87 8.42 -0.45 0.17
C GLY A 87 7.19 -1.19 0.68
N VAL A 88 6.34 -0.55 1.49
CA VAL A 88 5.08 -1.15 1.97
C VAL A 88 4.03 -1.22 0.87
N VAL A 89 3.94 -0.18 0.04
CA VAL A 89 2.99 -0.08 -1.06
C VAL A 89 3.31 -1.09 -2.15
N ASP A 90 4.56 -1.14 -2.61
CA ASP A 90 5.01 -2.00 -3.71
C ASP A 90 5.06 -3.48 -3.32
N ALA A 91 5.41 -3.78 -2.07
CA ALA A 91 5.48 -5.15 -1.58
C ALA A 91 4.13 -5.66 -1.04
N ASP A 92 2.99 -4.99 -1.31
CA ASP A 92 1.68 -5.43 -0.82
C ASP A 92 1.11 -6.57 -1.70
N PRO A 93 1.09 -7.83 -1.22
CA PRO A 93 0.64 -8.95 -2.04
C PRO A 93 -0.89 -8.99 -2.22
N LYS A 94 -1.64 -8.10 -1.56
CA LYS A 94 -3.10 -8.08 -1.60
C LYS A 94 -3.65 -6.98 -2.50
N GLY A 95 -2.78 -6.17 -3.13
CA GLY A 95 -3.22 -5.04 -3.96
C GLY A 95 -4.08 -4.03 -3.18
N ARG A 96 -3.74 -3.76 -1.91
CA ARG A 96 -4.49 -2.83 -1.05
C ARG A 96 -4.39 -1.39 -1.48
N PHE A 97 -3.31 -1.04 -2.19
CA PHE A 97 -2.95 0.31 -2.58
C PHE A 97 -2.84 0.39 -4.10
N GLU A 98 -3.31 1.50 -4.65
CA GLU A 98 -3.12 1.86 -6.06
C GLU A 98 -2.31 3.16 -6.11
N ARG A 99 -1.26 3.18 -6.93
CA ARG A 99 -0.43 4.36 -7.17
C ARG A 99 -0.60 4.79 -8.63
N ARG A 100 -0.76 6.09 -8.86
CA ARG A 100 -0.80 6.70 -10.17
C ARG A 100 -0.13 8.07 -10.10
N ASP A 101 0.96 8.23 -10.84
CA ASP A 101 1.79 9.44 -10.77
C ASP A 101 2.14 9.74 -9.30
N ASP A 102 1.92 10.98 -8.85
CA ASP A 102 2.17 11.41 -7.46
C ASP A 102 0.96 11.17 -6.53
N ARG A 103 0.03 10.29 -6.92
CA ARG A 103 -1.20 10.02 -6.16
C ARG A 103 -1.29 8.57 -5.72
N ILE A 104 -1.92 8.36 -4.58
CA ILE A 104 -2.17 7.05 -4.00
C ILE A 104 -3.58 6.96 -3.42
N ARG A 105 -4.20 5.79 -3.52
CA ARG A 105 -5.46 5.47 -2.83
C ARG A 105 -5.45 4.05 -2.29
N ALA A 106 -6.38 3.73 -1.39
CA ALA A 106 -6.71 2.33 -1.15
C ALA A 106 -7.54 1.79 -2.33
N ALA A 107 -7.28 0.55 -2.74
CA ALA A 107 -8.05 -0.11 -3.80
C ALA A 107 -9.47 -0.49 -3.33
N TYR A 108 -9.65 -0.73 -2.03
CA TYR A 108 -10.90 -1.19 -1.45
C TYR A 108 -10.97 -0.92 0.06
N GLY A 109 -12.17 -1.06 0.63
CA GLY A 109 -12.40 -1.09 2.08
C GLY A 109 -12.53 0.28 2.75
N HIS A 110 -12.92 1.32 2.00
CA HIS A 110 -13.22 2.63 2.57
C HIS A 110 -14.47 2.59 3.44
N SER A 111 -14.42 3.27 4.58
CA SER A 111 -15.60 3.64 5.36
C SER A 111 -15.97 5.12 5.20
N VAL A 112 -15.10 5.90 4.57
CA VAL A 112 -15.39 7.26 4.11
C VAL A 112 -16.10 7.23 2.76
N ASN A 113 -16.85 8.28 2.45
CA ASN A 113 -17.65 8.34 1.23
C ASN A 113 -16.76 8.65 0.01
N VAL A 114 -16.38 7.60 -0.72
CA VAL A 114 -15.66 7.68 -2.00
C VAL A 114 -16.38 6.83 -3.03
N ASP A 115 -16.34 7.29 -4.28
CA ASP A 115 -16.89 6.60 -5.44
C ASP A 115 -15.74 6.10 -6.31
N ILE A 116 -15.44 4.80 -6.20
CA ILE A 116 -14.38 4.18 -6.99
C ILE A 116 -14.98 3.69 -8.29
N ASP A 117 -14.65 4.37 -9.38
CA ASP A 117 -14.93 3.85 -10.72
C ASP A 117 -14.17 2.53 -10.91
N VAL A 118 -14.91 1.42 -10.89
CA VAL A 118 -14.39 0.11 -11.26
C VAL A 118 -14.63 -0.06 -12.75
N ASP A 119 -13.55 -0.20 -13.52
CA ASP A 119 -13.64 -0.51 -14.94
C ASP A 119 -14.51 -1.75 -15.14
N THR A 120 -15.61 -1.60 -15.88
CA THR A 120 -16.60 -2.67 -16.07
C THR A 120 -16.02 -3.86 -16.82
N GLU A 121 -14.94 -3.65 -17.57
CA GLU A 121 -14.16 -4.70 -18.25
C GLU A 121 -13.47 -5.62 -17.23
N SER A 122 -12.90 -5.07 -16.16
CA SER A 122 -12.25 -5.86 -15.09
C SER A 122 -13.24 -6.71 -14.30
N ALA A 123 -14.50 -6.31 -14.26
CA ALA A 123 -15.56 -7.11 -13.66
C ALA A 123 -15.95 -8.33 -14.53
N ALA A 124 -15.69 -8.30 -15.85
CA ALA A 124 -15.99 -9.41 -16.75
C ALA A 124 -15.05 -10.62 -16.55
N ASP A 125 -13.84 -10.38 -16.04
CA ASP A 125 -12.86 -11.43 -15.71
C ASP A 125 -13.02 -12.00 -14.28
N ALA A 126 -14.02 -11.53 -13.53
CA ALA A 126 -14.28 -12.04 -12.20
C ALA A 126 -14.76 -13.51 -12.28
N PRO A 127 -14.32 -14.40 -11.37
CA PRO A 127 -14.77 -15.77 -11.37
C PRO A 127 -16.28 -15.86 -11.04
N ASP A 128 -16.96 -16.85 -11.62
CA ASP A 128 -18.41 -17.08 -11.41
C ASP A 128 -18.81 -17.25 -9.92
N ARG A 129 -17.85 -17.56 -9.05
CA ARG A 129 -18.08 -17.79 -7.61
C ARG A 129 -17.06 -17.01 -6.78
N LEU A 130 -17.59 -16.19 -5.89
CA LEU A 130 -16.85 -15.50 -4.84
C LEU A 130 -17.32 -16.00 -3.46
N TYR A 131 -16.47 -15.85 -2.46
CA TYR A 131 -16.73 -16.29 -1.09
C TYR A 131 -16.64 -15.11 -0.12
N HIS A 132 -17.56 -15.06 0.84
CA HIS A 132 -17.54 -14.11 1.95
C HIS A 132 -17.47 -14.88 3.26
N GLY A 133 -16.34 -14.80 3.95
CA GLY A 133 -16.19 -15.37 5.28
C GLY A 133 -16.85 -14.46 6.32
N THR A 134 -17.80 -14.99 7.07
CA THR A 134 -18.42 -14.34 8.24
C THR A 134 -18.19 -15.19 9.48
N ALA A 135 -18.27 -14.56 10.66
CA ALA A 135 -18.29 -15.24 11.95
C ALA A 135 -19.63 -15.95 12.19
#